data_AF-A0A820MIQ4-F1
#
_entry.id   AF-A0A820MIQ4-F1
#
_cell.length_a   1.000
_cell.length_b   1.000
_cell.length_c   1.000
_cell.angle_alpha   90.00
_cell.angle_beta   90.00
_cell.angle_gamma   90.00
#
_symmetry.space_group_name_H-M   'P 1'
#
loop_
_entity.id
_entity.type
_entity.pdbx_description
1 polymer ?
#
loop_
_entity_poly.entity_id
_entity_poly.type
_entity_poly.pdbx_seq_one_letter_code
_entity_poly.pdbx_strand_id
1 'polypeptide(L)'
;MTSYSLDIQPKYRSELLKNVKIFHEECKQFYSDYEQRGPTKPGLTPRESSDRQILFQSRVENLYKKYETYHGGEQLFAIPVTDYPQLDKIKKDLTLLQRLYSLYNKVLDTVAGYFDIAWTDVNIDKINQELSDFQTACRKLPKGLREFPAYHALKKTIDDFSECCPLGIVQVLRNQL
;
A
#
# COMPACT_ATOMS: atom_id res chain seq x y z
N MET A 1 24.96 -20.85 42.12
CA MET A 1 24.42 -20.60 40.77
C MET A 1 23.33 -19.51 40.73
N THR A 2 23.15 -18.70 41.78
CA THR A 2 22.08 -17.69 41.87
C THR A 2 22.53 -16.25 41.64
N SER A 3 23.85 -15.95 41.61
CA SER A 3 24.38 -14.59 41.42
C SER A 3 24.28 -14.09 39.97
N TYR A 4 24.42 -14.98 38.99
CA TYR A 4 24.43 -14.60 37.56
C TYR A 4 23.10 -13.99 37.10
N SER A 5 21.97 -14.41 37.69
CA SER A 5 20.63 -13.94 37.32
C SER A 5 20.32 -12.52 37.84
N LEU A 6 20.89 -12.14 39.00
CA LEU A 6 20.64 -10.85 39.67
C LEU A 6 21.42 -9.68 39.04
N ASP A 7 22.62 -9.91 38.51
CA ASP A 7 23.44 -8.86 37.88
C ASP A 7 23.11 -8.60 36.40
N ILE A 8 22.47 -9.57 35.75
CA ILE A 8 22.22 -9.54 34.31
C ILE A 8 20.86 -8.90 33.98
N GLN A 9 19.85 -9.12 34.81
CA GLN A 9 18.53 -8.50 34.65
C GLN A 9 18.57 -6.96 34.61
N PRO A 10 19.31 -6.25 35.49
CA PRO A 10 19.39 -4.79 35.46
C PRO A 10 20.03 -4.25 34.17
N LYS A 11 21.04 -4.98 33.64
CA LYS A 11 21.72 -4.60 32.40
C LYS A 11 20.79 -4.70 31.20
N TYR A 12 20.09 -5.82 31.03
CA TYR A 12 19.11 -5.98 29.95
C TYR A 12 17.94 -5.00 30.06
N ARG A 13 17.46 -4.74 31.28
CA ARG A 13 16.42 -3.73 31.51
C ARG A 13 16.88 -2.33 31.06
N SER A 14 18.10 -1.95 31.42
CA SER A 14 18.68 -0.64 31.04
C SER A 14 18.88 -0.53 29.53
N GLU A 15 19.38 -1.60 28.89
CA GLU A 15 19.56 -1.66 27.45
C GLU A 15 18.22 -1.62 26.70
N LEU A 16 17.20 -2.32 27.18
CA LEU A 16 15.84 -2.25 26.64
C LEU A 16 15.30 -0.82 26.68
N LEU A 17 15.40 -0.12 27.82
CA LEU A 17 14.95 1.27 27.94
C LEU A 17 15.69 2.21 26.99
N LYS A 18 17.00 1.99 26.77
CA LYS A 18 17.77 2.75 25.78
C LYS A 18 17.27 2.48 24.36
N ASN A 19 17.02 1.22 24.02
CA ASN A 19 16.56 0.82 22.69
C ASN A 19 15.13 1.31 22.40
N VAL A 20 14.23 1.29 23.39
CA VAL A 20 12.88 1.87 23.27
C VAL A 20 12.94 3.37 22.96
N LYS A 21 13.85 4.12 23.61
CA LYS A 21 14.05 5.55 23.30
C LYS A 21 14.53 5.77 21.87
N ILE A 22 15.47 4.96 21.39
CA ILE A 22 15.96 5.03 20.01
C ILE A 22 14.81 4.71 19.04
N PHE A 23 14.06 3.64 19.31
CA PHE A 23 12.92 3.22 18.50
C PHE A 23 11.82 4.28 18.41
N HIS A 24 11.59 5.03 19.50
CA HIS A 24 10.65 6.14 19.49
C HIS A 24 11.07 7.25 18.51
N GLU A 25 12.36 7.59 18.44
CA GLU A 25 12.87 8.56 17.46
C GLU A 25 12.84 7.99 16.03
N GLU A 26 13.13 6.70 15.84
CA GLU A 26 12.96 6.03 14.54
C GLU A 26 11.50 6.11 14.05
N CYS A 27 10.52 5.91 14.94
CA CYS A 27 9.10 6.04 14.62
C CYS A 27 8.74 7.47 14.21
N LYS A 28 9.20 8.48 14.96
CA LYS A 28 8.98 9.89 14.61
C LYS A 28 9.55 10.23 13.23
N GLN A 29 10.76 9.78 12.94
CA GLN A 29 11.38 9.97 11.64
C GLN A 29 10.57 9.30 10.54
N PHE A 30 10.12 8.06 10.75
CA PHE A 30 9.26 7.36 9.80
C PHE A 30 7.93 8.09 9.56
N TYR A 31 7.31 8.65 10.59
CA TYR A 31 6.06 9.42 10.46
C TYR A 31 6.25 10.68 9.61
N SER A 32 7.31 11.44 9.89
CA SER A 32 7.68 12.63 9.12
C SER A 32 7.94 12.27 7.65
N ASP A 33 8.69 11.19 7.42
CA ASP A 33 8.96 10.68 6.07
C ASP A 33 7.68 10.27 5.34
N TYR A 34 6.78 9.57 6.02
CA TYR A 34 5.51 9.12 5.43
C TYR A 34 4.63 10.31 5.06
N GLU A 35 4.55 11.32 5.91
CA GLU A 35 3.80 12.54 5.63
C GLU A 35 4.38 13.31 4.44
N GLN A 36 5.70 13.38 4.31
CA GLN A 36 6.39 14.14 3.26
C GLN A 36 6.54 13.39 1.94
N ARG A 37 6.68 12.07 1.98
CA ARG A 37 7.08 11.25 0.82
C ARG A 37 6.17 10.04 0.58
N GLY A 38 5.08 9.90 1.33
CA GLY A 38 4.15 8.79 1.23
C GLY A 38 3.45 8.65 -0.14
N PRO A 39 2.76 7.53 -0.35
CA PRO A 39 2.13 7.18 -1.62
C PRO A 39 0.91 8.03 -1.98
N THR A 40 0.35 8.79 -1.03
CA THR A 40 -0.86 9.61 -1.23
C THR A 40 -0.53 11.06 -1.59
N LYS A 41 0.73 11.40 -1.83
CA LYS A 41 1.12 12.77 -2.22
C LYS A 41 0.49 13.15 -3.56
N PRO A 42 0.01 14.40 -3.71
CA PRO A 42 -0.51 14.87 -4.98
C PRO A 42 0.59 14.93 -6.03
N GLY A 43 0.20 14.77 -7.30
CA GLY A 43 1.11 14.87 -8.44
C GLY A 43 1.90 13.60 -8.77
N LEU A 44 1.66 12.49 -8.06
CA LEU A 44 2.26 11.20 -8.36
C LEU A 44 1.47 10.43 -9.41
N THR A 45 2.19 9.75 -10.29
CA THR A 45 1.59 8.74 -11.17
C THR A 45 1.14 7.51 -10.35
N PRO A 46 0.22 6.68 -10.89
CA PRO A 46 -0.18 5.43 -10.24
C PRO A 46 1.00 4.49 -9.94
N ARG A 47 1.97 4.39 -10.87
CA ARG A 47 3.18 3.58 -10.69
C ARG A 47 4.08 4.13 -9.58
N GLU A 48 4.40 5.42 -9.59
CA GLU A 48 5.20 6.03 -8.51
C GLU A 48 4.53 5.91 -7.14
N SER A 49 3.20 6.04 -7.10
CA SER A 49 2.43 5.85 -5.87
C SER A 49 2.50 4.41 -5.38
N SER A 50 2.41 3.45 -6.29
CA SER A 50 2.60 2.02 -6.00
C SER A 50 3.99 1.72 -5.46
N ASP A 51 5.05 2.25 -6.09
CA ASP A 51 6.43 2.04 -5.65
C ASP A 51 6.67 2.61 -4.25
N ARG A 52 6.16 3.83 -4.00
CA ARG A 52 6.20 4.43 -2.65
C ARG A 52 5.41 3.60 -1.65
N GLN A 53 4.24 3.08 -2.04
CA GLN A 53 3.43 2.23 -1.16
C GLN A 53 4.22 0.99 -0.75
N ILE A 54 4.86 0.29 -1.69
CA ILE A 54 5.68 -0.90 -1.43
C ILE A 54 6.86 -0.56 -0.51
N LEU A 55 7.56 0.55 -0.78
CA LEU A 55 8.67 1.02 0.04
C LEU A 55 8.23 1.27 1.50
N PHE A 56 7.15 2.02 1.69
CA PHE A 56 6.65 2.34 3.03
C PHE A 56 6.03 1.14 3.74
N GLN A 57 5.43 0.20 3.00
CA GLN A 57 4.95 -1.08 3.53
C GLN A 57 6.10 -1.90 4.14
N SER A 58 7.20 -2.06 3.40
CA SER A 58 8.39 -2.76 3.92
C SER A 58 8.98 -2.07 5.16
N ARG A 59 9.06 -0.73 5.12
CA ARG A 59 9.55 0.06 6.26
C ARG A 59 8.67 -0.09 7.50
N VAL A 60 7.34 -0.01 7.35
CA VAL A 60 6.42 -0.13 8.50
C VAL A 60 6.46 -1.54 9.08
N GLU A 61 6.55 -2.58 8.25
CA GLU A 61 6.68 -3.96 8.71
C GLU A 61 7.94 -4.20 9.54
N ASN A 62 9.06 -3.61 9.13
CA ASN A 62 10.31 -3.69 9.90
C ASN A 62 10.20 -2.97 11.26
N LEU A 63 9.55 -1.80 11.30
CA LEU A 63 9.26 -1.11 12.56
C LEU A 63 8.32 -1.92 13.45
N TYR A 64 7.33 -2.61 12.87
CA TYR A 64 6.43 -3.46 13.63
C TYR A 64 7.12 -4.63 14.32
N LYS A 65 8.05 -5.29 13.64
CA LYS A 65 8.85 -6.38 14.25
C LYS A 65 9.65 -5.89 15.45
N LYS A 66 10.23 -4.67 15.34
CA LYS A 66 10.92 -4.02 16.47
C LYS A 66 9.94 -3.69 17.59
N TYR A 67 8.78 -3.12 17.26
CA TYR A 67 7.72 -2.83 18.24
C TYR A 67 7.31 -4.09 19.02
N GLU A 68 7.01 -5.20 18.35
CA GLU A 68 6.62 -6.46 19.01
C GLU A 68 7.72 -6.97 19.96
N THR A 69 8.99 -6.84 19.54
CA THR A 69 10.15 -7.23 20.36
C THR A 69 10.25 -6.37 21.62
N TYR A 70 10.13 -5.04 21.48
CA TYR A 70 10.23 -4.12 22.61
C TYR A 70 9.02 -4.20 23.54
N HIS A 71 7.82 -4.32 22.98
CA HIS A 71 6.58 -4.52 23.72
C HIS A 71 6.65 -5.78 24.59
N GLY A 72 7.10 -6.90 24.02
CA GLY A 72 7.33 -8.14 24.78
C GLY A 72 8.39 -7.98 25.86
N GLY A 73 9.46 -7.21 25.59
CA GLY A 73 10.47 -6.86 26.58
C GLY A 73 9.92 -6.01 27.73
N GLU A 74 9.15 -4.97 27.43
CA GLU A 74 8.54 -4.09 28.44
C GLU A 74 7.60 -4.90 29.35
N GLN A 75 6.78 -5.78 28.78
CA GLN A 75 5.95 -6.71 29.55
C GLN A 75 6.78 -7.65 30.43
N LEU A 76 7.83 -8.26 29.88
CA LEU A 76 8.69 -9.21 30.60
C LEU A 76 9.36 -8.57 31.83
N PHE A 77 9.76 -7.29 31.72
CA PHE A 77 10.40 -6.55 32.81
C PHE A 77 9.42 -5.73 33.68
N ALA A 78 8.11 -5.89 33.47
CA ALA A 78 7.05 -5.10 34.12
C ALA A 78 7.31 -3.58 34.03
N ILE A 79 7.75 -3.13 32.86
CA ILE A 79 7.88 -1.72 32.50
C ILE A 79 6.53 -1.28 31.90
N PRO A 80 6.08 -0.03 32.14
CA PRO A 80 4.92 0.50 31.43
C PRO A 80 5.10 0.36 29.92
N VAL A 81 4.14 -0.31 29.28
CA VAL A 81 4.17 -0.54 27.84
C VAL A 81 3.96 0.77 27.09
N THR A 82 4.78 0.99 26.06
CA THR A 82 4.66 2.16 25.20
C THR A 82 3.80 1.83 23.97
N ASP A 83 2.74 2.60 23.74
CA ASP A 83 1.86 2.46 22.57
C ASP A 83 2.25 3.37 21.40
N TYR A 84 1.99 2.90 20.17
CA TYR A 84 2.32 3.61 18.93
C TYR A 84 1.11 3.67 17.98
N PRO A 85 0.01 4.35 18.35
CA PRO A 85 -1.25 4.34 17.58
C PRO A 85 -1.10 4.88 16.15
N GLN A 86 -0.15 5.79 15.91
CA GLN A 86 0.14 6.30 14.58
C GLN A 86 0.79 5.23 13.68
N LEU A 87 1.62 4.34 14.25
CA LEU A 87 2.19 3.20 13.52
C LEU A 87 1.08 2.25 13.06
N ASP A 88 0.09 1.97 13.93
CA ASP A 88 -1.10 1.15 13.63
C ASP A 88 -1.95 1.74 12.53
N LYS A 89 -2.19 3.05 12.61
CA LYS A 89 -2.92 3.76 11.58
C LYS A 89 -2.20 3.64 10.23
N ILE A 90 -0.92 3.97 10.16
CA ILE A 90 -0.15 3.94 8.90
C ILE A 90 -0.09 2.53 8.31
N LYS A 91 0.10 1.47 9.13
CA LYS A 91 0.09 0.09 8.64
C LYS A 91 -1.26 -0.32 8.04
N LYS A 92 -2.37 0.07 8.67
CA LYS A 92 -3.72 -0.19 8.14
C LYS A 92 -3.94 0.57 6.83
N ASP A 93 -3.58 1.84 6.78
CA ASP A 93 -3.71 2.68 5.59
C ASP A 93 -2.88 2.12 4.42
N LEU A 94 -1.62 1.74 4.66
CA LEU A 94 -0.75 1.13 3.65
C LEU A 94 -1.30 -0.21 3.13
N THR A 95 -1.90 -1.03 3.99
CA THR A 95 -2.54 -2.30 3.59
C THR A 95 -3.74 -2.06 2.68
N LEU A 96 -4.55 -1.04 2.97
CA LEU A 96 -5.65 -0.65 2.10
C LEU A 96 -5.12 -0.14 0.75
N LEU A 97 -4.14 0.75 0.76
CA LEU A 97 -3.54 1.32 -0.44
C LEU A 97 -2.89 0.26 -1.34
N GLN A 98 -2.32 -0.80 -0.77
CA GLN A 98 -1.77 -1.92 -1.54
C GLN A 98 -2.81 -2.52 -2.49
N ARG A 99 -4.04 -2.75 -1.99
CA ARG A 99 -5.14 -3.32 -2.78
C ARG A 99 -5.59 -2.37 -3.89
N LEU A 100 -5.61 -1.07 -3.58
CA LEU A 100 -5.97 -0.04 -4.55
C LEU A 100 -4.96 0.04 -5.70
N TYR A 101 -3.67 0.21 -5.40
CA TYR A 101 -2.64 0.37 -6.43
C TYR A 101 -2.39 -0.92 -7.20
N SER A 102 -2.55 -2.08 -6.56
CA SER A 102 -2.49 -3.38 -7.26
C SER A 102 -3.59 -3.51 -8.32
N LEU A 103 -4.83 -3.12 -7.99
CA LEU A 103 -5.92 -3.08 -8.98
C LEU A 103 -5.65 -2.05 -10.07
N TYR A 104 -5.14 -0.87 -9.69
CA TYR A 104 -4.85 0.20 -10.64
C TYR A 104 -3.78 -0.23 -11.65
N ASN A 105 -2.65 -0.77 -11.20
CA ASN A 105 -1.60 -1.26 -12.11
C ASN A 105 -2.14 -2.36 -13.02
N LYS A 106 -2.95 -3.30 -12.49
CA LYS A 106 -3.57 -4.35 -13.31
C LYS A 106 -4.45 -3.77 -14.42
N VAL A 107 -5.28 -2.77 -14.11
CA VAL A 107 -6.10 -2.08 -15.12
C VAL A 107 -5.22 -1.44 -16.19
N LEU A 108 -4.18 -0.69 -15.78
CA LEU A 108 -3.29 0.01 -16.72
C LEU A 108 -2.53 -0.97 -17.62
N ASP A 109 -1.98 -2.03 -17.06
CA ASP A 109 -1.20 -3.02 -17.81
C ASP A 109 -2.10 -3.84 -18.75
N THR A 110 -3.29 -4.23 -18.30
CA THR A 110 -4.27 -4.92 -19.15
C THR A 110 -4.75 -4.04 -20.30
N VAL A 111 -5.08 -2.77 -20.03
CA VAL A 111 -5.54 -1.84 -21.07
C VAL A 111 -4.42 -1.49 -22.05
N ALA A 112 -3.20 -1.28 -21.57
CA ALA A 112 -2.04 -1.10 -22.44
C ALA A 112 -1.88 -2.30 -23.39
N GLY A 113 -2.03 -3.52 -22.86
CA GLY A 113 -1.96 -4.75 -23.65
C GLY A 113 -3.01 -4.86 -24.75
N TYR A 114 -4.18 -4.23 -24.63
CA TYR A 114 -5.19 -4.24 -25.71
C TYR A 114 -4.72 -3.54 -26.99
N PHE A 115 -3.87 -2.51 -26.86
CA PHE A 115 -3.33 -1.78 -28.01
C PHE A 115 -2.24 -2.55 -28.75
N ASP A 116 -1.70 -3.61 -28.13
CA ASP A 116 -0.68 -4.48 -28.74
C ASP A 116 -1.30 -5.71 -29.46
N ILE A 117 -2.62 -5.91 -29.37
CA ILE A 117 -3.31 -7.04 -30.01
C ILE A 117 -3.54 -6.74 -31.50
N ALA A 118 -3.12 -7.67 -32.37
CA ALA A 118 -3.43 -7.61 -33.80
C ALA A 118 -4.94 -7.63 -34.04
N TRP A 119 -5.43 -6.80 -34.97
CA TRP A 119 -6.87 -6.61 -35.15
C TRP A 119 -7.67 -7.91 -35.34
N THR A 120 -7.15 -8.82 -36.15
CA THR A 120 -7.80 -10.11 -36.45
C THR A 120 -8.02 -10.97 -35.21
N ASP A 121 -7.24 -10.72 -34.16
CA ASP A 121 -7.22 -11.50 -32.92
C ASP A 121 -7.92 -10.75 -31.77
N VAL A 122 -8.43 -9.53 -32.03
CA VAL A 122 -9.17 -8.74 -31.03
C VAL A 122 -10.49 -9.43 -30.72
N ASN A 123 -10.65 -9.82 -29.47
CA ASN A 123 -11.90 -10.38 -28.94
C ASN A 123 -12.63 -9.34 -28.08
N ILE A 124 -13.65 -8.70 -28.68
CA ILE A 124 -14.42 -7.62 -28.05
C ILE A 124 -15.20 -8.11 -26.82
N ASP A 125 -15.78 -9.32 -26.89
CA ASP A 125 -16.53 -9.90 -25.75
C ASP A 125 -15.62 -10.14 -24.54
N LYS A 126 -14.41 -10.64 -24.79
CA LYS A 126 -13.39 -10.82 -23.74
C LYS A 126 -13.01 -9.48 -23.10
N ILE A 127 -12.75 -8.46 -23.90
CA ILE A 127 -12.39 -7.12 -23.40
C ILE A 127 -13.54 -6.53 -22.56
N ASN A 128 -14.78 -6.63 -23.05
CA ASN A 128 -15.95 -6.18 -22.29
C ASN A 128 -16.10 -6.91 -20.95
N GLN A 129 -15.86 -8.22 -20.93
CA GLN A 129 -15.89 -9.00 -19.70
C GLN A 129 -14.81 -8.54 -18.72
N GLU A 130 -13.57 -8.34 -19.17
CA GLU A 130 -12.46 -7.87 -18.33
C GLU A 130 -12.73 -6.47 -17.76
N LEU A 131 -13.28 -5.55 -18.56
CA LEU A 131 -13.68 -4.22 -18.09
C LEU A 131 -14.80 -4.29 -17.04
N SER A 132 -15.80 -5.15 -17.25
CA SER A 132 -16.87 -5.41 -16.27
C SER A 132 -16.33 -6.00 -14.96
N ASP A 133 -15.35 -6.90 -15.05
CA ASP A 133 -14.66 -7.46 -13.89
C ASP A 133 -13.88 -6.39 -13.12
N PHE A 134 -13.22 -5.46 -13.82
CA PHE A 134 -12.53 -4.34 -13.18
C PHE A 134 -13.49 -3.38 -12.48
N GLN A 135 -14.63 -3.04 -13.10
CA GLN A 135 -15.67 -2.24 -12.44
C GLN A 135 -16.17 -2.93 -11.17
N THR A 136 -16.41 -4.24 -11.23
CA THR A 136 -16.85 -5.05 -10.09
C THR A 136 -15.79 -5.08 -8.99
N ALA A 137 -14.52 -5.28 -9.34
CA ALA A 137 -13.40 -5.26 -8.40
C ALA A 137 -13.26 -3.89 -7.72
N CYS A 138 -13.37 -2.80 -8.48
CA CYS A 138 -13.32 -1.43 -7.96
C CYS A 138 -14.48 -1.16 -6.97
N ARG A 139 -15.69 -1.64 -7.26
CA ARG A 139 -16.85 -1.52 -6.34
C ARG A 139 -16.68 -2.33 -5.06
N LYS A 140 -15.99 -3.48 -5.12
CA LYS A 140 -15.68 -4.36 -3.98
C LYS A 140 -14.57 -3.84 -3.07
N LEU A 141 -13.84 -2.78 -3.46
CA LEU A 141 -12.83 -2.19 -2.59
C LEU A 141 -13.45 -1.67 -1.28
N PRO A 142 -12.76 -1.85 -0.13
CA PRO A 142 -13.23 -1.38 1.18
C PRO A 142 -13.67 0.09 1.19
N LYS A 143 -14.70 0.41 1.99
CA LYS A 143 -15.25 1.78 2.07
C LYS A 143 -14.20 2.83 2.46
N GLY A 144 -13.25 2.50 3.33
CA GLY A 144 -12.16 3.40 3.72
C GLY A 144 -11.28 3.85 2.55
N LEU A 145 -11.21 3.07 1.45
CA LEU A 145 -10.48 3.49 0.26
C LEU A 145 -11.20 4.59 -0.54
N ARG A 146 -12.52 4.73 -0.36
CA ARG A 146 -13.32 5.71 -1.13
C ARG A 146 -13.02 7.15 -0.74
N GLU A 147 -12.36 7.37 0.40
CA GLU A 147 -11.93 8.70 0.84
C GLU A 147 -10.63 9.14 0.15
N PHE A 148 -9.90 8.21 -0.49
CA PHE A 148 -8.63 8.52 -1.13
C PHE A 148 -8.87 9.02 -2.56
N PRO A 149 -8.24 10.13 -2.99
CA PRO A 149 -8.34 10.63 -4.36
C PRO A 149 -7.96 9.59 -5.42
N ALA A 150 -7.00 8.71 -5.11
CA ALA A 150 -6.58 7.63 -5.99
C ALA A 150 -7.70 6.62 -6.31
N TYR A 151 -8.68 6.43 -5.42
CA TYR A 151 -9.85 5.60 -5.70
C TYR A 151 -10.72 6.22 -6.81
N HIS A 152 -10.99 7.51 -6.73
CA HIS A 152 -11.78 8.22 -7.73
C HIS A 152 -11.04 8.27 -9.08
N ALA A 153 -9.72 8.44 -9.07
CA ALA A 153 -8.91 8.37 -10.27
C ALA A 153 -9.03 6.99 -10.93
N LEU A 154 -8.83 5.90 -10.17
CA LEU A 154 -9.00 4.53 -10.69
C LEU A 154 -10.40 4.29 -11.26
N LYS A 155 -11.44 4.67 -10.50
CA LYS A 155 -12.83 4.53 -10.95
C LYS A 155 -13.05 5.25 -12.27
N LYS A 156 -12.61 6.51 -12.36
CA LYS A 156 -12.70 7.31 -13.59
C LYS A 156 -11.97 6.64 -14.74
N THR A 157 -10.75 6.16 -14.54
CA THR A 157 -10.00 5.45 -15.58
C THR A 157 -10.74 4.22 -16.10
N ILE A 158 -11.33 3.40 -15.22
CA ILE A 158 -12.15 2.24 -15.62
C ILE A 158 -13.40 2.68 -16.38
N ASP A 159 -14.10 3.72 -15.90
CA ASP A 159 -15.32 4.23 -16.52
C ASP A 159 -15.01 4.81 -17.93
N ASP A 160 -13.97 5.65 -18.05
CA ASP A 160 -13.51 6.24 -19.31
C ASP A 160 -13.16 5.15 -20.35
N PHE A 161 -12.46 4.08 -19.93
CA PHE A 161 -12.17 2.95 -20.82
C PHE A 161 -13.42 2.16 -21.20
N SER A 162 -14.35 1.97 -20.28
CA SER A 162 -15.61 1.25 -20.55
C SER A 162 -16.48 2.00 -21.56
N GLU A 163 -16.51 3.33 -21.48
CA GLU A 163 -17.25 4.19 -22.42
C GLU A 163 -16.56 4.28 -23.78
N CYS A 164 -15.22 4.30 -23.80
CA CYS A 164 -14.46 4.40 -25.04
C CYS A 164 -14.30 3.06 -25.76
N CYS A 165 -14.41 1.91 -25.09
CA CYS A 165 -14.07 0.61 -25.69
C CYS A 165 -14.84 0.27 -26.99
N PRO A 166 -16.16 0.55 -27.11
CA PRO A 166 -16.88 0.30 -28.36
C PRO A 166 -16.49 1.26 -29.49
N LEU A 167 -16.01 2.47 -29.18
CA LEU A 167 -15.77 3.54 -30.15
C LEU A 167 -14.30 3.66 -30.55
N GLY A 168 -13.38 3.54 -29.59
CA GLY A 168 -11.94 3.69 -29.77
C GLY A 168 -11.31 2.51 -30.52
N ILE A 169 -11.72 1.27 -30.19
CA ILE A 169 -11.32 0.09 -30.98
C ILE A 169 -11.84 0.27 -32.40
N VAL A 170 -13.14 0.54 -32.58
CA VAL A 170 -13.73 0.70 -33.93
C VAL A 170 -13.12 1.87 -34.72
N GLN A 171 -12.74 2.98 -34.09
CA GLN A 171 -12.09 4.12 -34.76
C GLN A 171 -10.63 3.85 -35.12
N VAL A 172 -9.85 3.19 -34.26
CA VAL A 172 -8.48 2.76 -34.58
C VAL A 172 -8.51 1.81 -35.78
N LEU A 173 -9.51 0.93 -35.83
CA LEU A 173 -9.70 -0.01 -36.94
C LEU A 173 -10.16 0.65 -38.24
N ARG A 174 -10.86 1.77 -38.15
CA ARG A 174 -11.26 2.55 -39.33
C ARG A 174 -10.11 3.36 -39.94
N ASN A 175 -9.05 3.63 -39.18
CA ASN A 175 -7.87 4.39 -39.62
C ASN A 175 -6.69 3.50 -40.06
N GLN A 176 -6.83 2.18 -40.00
CA GLN A 176 -5.86 1.18 -40.46
C GLN A 176 -6.26 0.52 -41.81
N LEU A 177 -7.37 0.98 -42.41
CA LEU A 177 -7.88 0.63 -43.75
C LEU A 177 -7.89 1.89 -44.62
#